data_AF-A0A3B0X8E9-F1
#
_entry.id   AF-A0A3B0X8E9-F1
#
_cell.length_a   1.000
_cell.length_b   1.000
_cell.length_c   1.000
_cell.angle_alpha   90.00
_cell.angle_beta   90.00
_cell.angle_gamma   90.00
#
_symmetry.space_group_name_H-M   'P 1'
#
loop_
_entity.id
_entity.type
_entity.pdbx_description
1 polymer ?
#
loop_
_entity_poly.entity_id
_entity_poly.type
_entity_poly.pdbx_seq_one_letter_code
_entity_poly.pdbx_strand_id
1 'polypeptide(L)'
;PASKMPGLDGQKMSKSYRNTISLREDPDDIARKLRTMPTDTNRVRRTDPGDPALCPVWQLHHVYSDDETKEWVKQGCTTAGIGCVECKQPVIDAVIAELKPMRERAKDYLDDPSAVQAIIDEGCEAARDVARDTLDEVRKVMGLSR
;
A
#
# COMPACT_ATOMS: atom_id res chain seq x y z
N PRO A 1 -13.06 14.22 0.24
CA PRO A 1 -12.78 12.87 -0.29
C PRO A 1 -11.83 12.11 0.67
N ALA A 2 -12.10 10.84 0.97
CA ALA A 2 -11.19 10.04 1.80
C ALA A 2 -9.84 9.84 1.07
N SER A 3 -8.73 9.90 1.81
CA SER A 3 -7.41 9.57 1.28
C SER A 3 -7.38 8.12 0.78
N LYS A 4 -6.77 7.88 -0.39
CA LYS A 4 -6.67 6.56 -1.01
C LYS A 4 -5.23 6.35 -1.48
N MET A 5 -4.68 5.19 -1.18
CA MET A 5 -3.37 4.81 -1.73
C MET A 5 -3.48 4.60 -3.24
N PRO A 6 -2.56 5.18 -4.03
CA PRO A 6 -2.51 4.96 -5.47
C PRO A 6 -2.04 3.54 -5.79
N GLY A 7 -2.72 2.89 -6.73
CA GLY A 7 -2.32 1.62 -7.31
C GLY A 7 -1.23 1.81 -8.36
N LEU A 8 -0.71 0.69 -8.85
CA LEU A 8 0.33 0.67 -9.89
C LEU A 8 -0.10 1.31 -11.22
N ASP A 9 -1.39 1.54 -11.43
CA ASP A 9 -1.98 2.17 -12.62
C ASP A 9 -2.42 3.63 -12.37
N GLY A 10 -2.18 4.19 -11.18
CA GLY A 10 -2.60 5.53 -10.79
C GLY A 10 -4.06 5.66 -10.36
N GLN A 11 -4.83 4.56 -10.37
CA GLN A 11 -6.16 4.49 -9.77
C GLN A 11 -6.07 4.15 -8.29
N LYS A 12 -7.19 3.98 -7.58
CA LYS A 12 -7.15 3.44 -6.21
C LYS A 12 -6.49 2.06 -6.23
N MET A 13 -5.63 1.78 -5.25
CA MET A 13 -5.09 0.44 -5.06
C MET A 13 -6.21 -0.53 -4.68
N SER A 14 -6.41 -1.60 -5.45
CA SER A 14 -7.45 -2.60 -5.23
C SER A 14 -7.07 -3.97 -5.78
N LYS A 15 -7.25 -5.03 -4.98
CA LYS A 15 -6.97 -6.41 -5.40
C LYS A 15 -7.73 -6.79 -6.67
N SER A 16 -8.98 -6.34 -6.80
CA SER A 16 -9.81 -6.60 -7.98
C SER A 16 -9.29 -5.93 -9.26
N TYR A 17 -8.51 -4.84 -9.13
CA TYR A 17 -7.90 -4.15 -10.27
C TYR A 17 -6.53 -4.74 -10.63
N ARG A 18 -6.00 -5.65 -9.80
CA ARG A 18 -4.67 -6.25 -9.95
C ARG A 18 -3.54 -5.20 -10.01
N ASN A 19 -3.74 -4.08 -9.32
CA ASN A 19 -2.81 -2.94 -9.28
C ASN A 19 -2.16 -2.78 -7.88
N THR A 20 -2.03 -3.87 -7.12
CA THR A 20 -1.63 -3.85 -5.70
C THR A 20 -0.24 -4.38 -5.44
N ILE A 21 0.36 -3.86 -4.38
CA ILE A 21 1.49 -4.47 -3.66
C ILE A 21 0.96 -5.02 -2.34
N SER A 22 1.23 -6.29 -2.03
CA SER A 22 0.79 -6.90 -0.77
C SER A 22 1.77 -6.60 0.37
N LEU A 23 1.29 -6.49 1.61
CA LEU A 23 2.12 -6.14 2.78
C LEU A 23 3.26 -7.12 3.07
N ARG A 24 3.11 -8.37 2.62
CA ARG A 24 4.09 -9.46 2.81
C ARG A 24 4.68 -9.93 1.48
N GLU A 25 4.58 -9.11 0.43
CA GLU A 25 5.07 -9.48 -0.89
C GLU A 25 6.60 -9.58 -0.92
N ASP A 26 7.13 -10.47 -1.76
CA ASP A 26 8.56 -10.68 -1.94
C ASP A 26 9.25 -9.39 -2.46
N PRO A 27 10.49 -9.02 -2.03
CA PRO A 27 11.07 -7.74 -2.45
C PRO A 27 11.34 -7.71 -3.95
N ASP A 28 11.64 -8.86 -4.56
CA ASP A 28 11.87 -8.97 -6.00
C ASP A 28 10.56 -8.80 -6.77
N ASP A 29 9.45 -9.29 -6.22
CA ASP A 29 8.11 -9.08 -6.77
C ASP A 29 7.67 -7.63 -6.67
N ILE A 30 7.92 -6.97 -5.53
CA ILE A 30 7.69 -5.53 -5.32
C ILE A 30 8.47 -4.72 -6.36
N ALA A 31 9.79 -4.96 -6.45
CA ALA A 31 10.67 -4.26 -7.35
C ALA A 31 10.26 -4.46 -8.81
N ARG A 32 9.92 -5.70 -9.21
CA ARG A 32 9.43 -6.00 -10.56
C ARG A 32 8.15 -5.23 -10.87
N LYS A 33 7.14 -5.29 -10.01
CA LYS A 33 5.85 -4.63 -10.21
C LYS A 33 5.99 -3.11 -10.39
N LEU A 34 6.78 -2.47 -9.52
CA LEU A 34 7.05 -1.04 -9.61
C LEU A 34 7.86 -0.69 -10.87
N ARG A 35 8.90 -1.47 -11.19
CA ARG A 35 9.69 -1.27 -12.43
C ARG A 35 8.81 -1.33 -13.68
N THR A 36 7.83 -2.25 -13.73
CA THR A 36 6.95 -2.43 -14.89
C THR A 36 5.70 -1.55 -14.88
N MET A 37 5.45 -0.76 -13.84
CA MET A 37 4.23 0.06 -13.77
C MET A 37 4.18 1.10 -14.90
N PRO A 38 3.00 1.43 -15.45
CA PRO A 38 2.87 2.49 -16.46
C PRO A 38 3.45 3.82 -16.01
N THR A 39 4.00 4.56 -16.95
CA THR A 39 4.49 5.94 -16.78
C THR A 39 3.73 6.88 -17.70
N ASP A 40 4.13 8.15 -17.75
CA ASP A 40 3.63 9.11 -18.73
C ASP A 40 3.70 8.52 -20.16
N THR A 41 2.54 8.44 -20.82
CA THR A 41 2.39 7.90 -22.17
C THR A 41 3.00 8.79 -23.24
N ASN A 42 3.21 10.08 -22.95
CA ASN A 42 3.85 11.02 -23.87
C ASN A 42 5.37 10.81 -23.93
N ARG A 43 5.95 10.18 -22.90
CA ARG A 43 7.37 9.87 -22.82
C ARG A 43 7.69 8.51 -23.46
N VAL A 44 7.73 8.48 -24.78
CA VAL A 44 7.93 7.23 -25.55
C VAL A 44 9.39 6.77 -25.53
N ARG A 45 10.35 7.70 -25.60
CA ARG A 45 11.79 7.42 -25.57
C ARG A 45 12.43 7.99 -24.31
N ARG A 46 13.59 7.44 -23.91
CA ARG A 46 14.35 7.94 -22.74
C ARG A 46 14.70 9.43 -22.87
N THR A 47 14.98 9.88 -24.08
CA THR A 47 15.35 11.26 -24.43
C THR A 47 14.16 12.20 -24.56
N ASP A 48 12.93 11.67 -24.53
CA ASP A 48 11.74 12.51 -24.60
C ASP A 48 11.47 13.06 -23.20
N PRO A 49 11.15 14.36 -23.07
CA PRO A 49 10.72 14.93 -21.80
C PRO A 49 9.38 14.34 -21.40
N GLY A 50 9.21 14.07 -20.11
CA GLY A 50 7.93 13.63 -19.54
C GLY A 50 7.26 14.70 -18.68
N ASP A 51 6.00 14.46 -18.36
CA ASP A 51 5.23 15.25 -17.39
C ASP A 51 4.92 14.42 -16.14
N PRO A 52 5.53 14.72 -14.98
CA PRO A 52 5.21 14.07 -13.72
C PRO A 52 3.71 14.11 -13.37
N ALA A 53 2.98 15.17 -13.74
CA ALA A 53 1.55 15.28 -13.46
C ALA A 53 0.69 14.24 -14.20
N LEU A 54 1.20 13.70 -15.32
CA LEU A 54 0.55 12.65 -16.10
C LEU A 54 1.05 11.24 -15.75
N CYS A 55 2.03 11.14 -14.85
CA CYS A 55 2.69 9.88 -14.53
C CYS A 55 2.14 9.26 -13.23
N PRO A 56 1.60 8.02 -13.25
CA PRO A 56 1.16 7.33 -12.05
C PRO A 56 2.24 7.19 -10.96
N VAL A 57 3.51 7.08 -11.35
CA VAL A 57 4.66 6.99 -10.43
C VAL A 57 4.77 8.23 -9.55
N TRP A 58 4.38 9.40 -10.06
CA TRP A 58 4.46 10.66 -9.31
C TRP A 58 3.57 10.66 -8.06
N GLN A 59 2.43 9.98 -8.11
CA GLN A 59 1.56 9.81 -6.94
C GLN A 59 2.25 9.00 -5.83
N LEU A 60 3.13 8.06 -6.18
CA LEU A 60 3.92 7.31 -5.20
C LEU A 60 5.06 8.15 -4.62
N HIS A 61 5.70 9.02 -5.42
CA HIS A 61 6.69 9.97 -4.89
C HIS A 61 6.10 10.92 -3.84
N HIS A 62 4.82 11.29 -3.95
CA HIS A 62 4.15 12.06 -2.90
C HIS A 62 4.08 11.35 -1.55
N VAL A 63 4.09 10.01 -1.54
CA VAL A 63 4.02 9.18 -0.34
C VAL A 63 5.42 8.79 0.17
N TYR A 64 6.30 8.38 -0.74
CA TYR A 64 7.56 7.69 -0.42
C TYR A 64 8.82 8.53 -0.56
N SER A 65 8.72 9.75 -1.10
CA SER A 65 9.89 10.58 -1.36
C SER A 65 9.89 11.85 -0.54
N ASP A 66 11.08 12.27 -0.14
CA ASP A 66 11.33 13.60 0.41
C ASP A 66 11.32 14.67 -0.69
N ASP A 67 11.46 15.93 -0.28
CA ASP A 67 11.37 17.06 -1.21
C ASP A 67 12.59 17.17 -2.14
N GLU A 68 13.76 16.73 -1.68
CA GLU A 68 14.98 16.65 -2.51
C GLU A 68 14.80 15.64 -3.66
N THR A 69 14.36 14.43 -3.34
CA THR A 69 14.08 13.38 -4.33
C THR A 69 12.98 13.82 -5.29
N LYS A 70 11.91 14.46 -4.80
CA LYS A 70 10.84 15.01 -5.64
C LYS A 70 11.37 16.04 -6.63
N GLU A 71 12.25 16.95 -6.19
CA GLU A 71 12.82 17.97 -7.06
C GLU A 71 13.75 17.36 -8.11
N TRP A 72 14.60 16.41 -7.72
CA TRP A 72 15.43 15.63 -8.64
C TRP A 72 14.59 14.91 -9.70
N VAL A 73 13.49 14.26 -9.31
CA VAL A 73 12.56 13.60 -10.25
C VAL A 73 11.89 14.60 -11.18
N LYS A 74 11.41 15.74 -10.67
CA LYS A 74 10.77 16.78 -11.51
C LYS A 74 11.74 17.28 -12.57
N GLN A 75 12.94 17.69 -12.15
CA GLN A 75 13.96 18.19 -13.06
C GLN A 75 14.37 17.11 -14.07
N GLY A 76 14.73 15.90 -13.60
CA GLY A 76 15.19 14.82 -14.45
C GLY A 76 14.13 14.29 -15.42
N CYS A 77 12.85 14.25 -15.02
CA CYS A 77 11.76 13.80 -15.88
C CYS A 77 11.45 14.84 -16.97
N THR A 78 11.31 16.11 -16.59
CA THR A 78 10.93 17.20 -17.52
C THR A 78 12.04 17.59 -18.49
N THR A 79 13.30 17.35 -18.13
CA THR A 79 14.47 17.60 -18.99
C THR A 79 14.97 16.36 -19.71
N ALA A 80 14.32 15.20 -19.50
CA ALA A 80 14.79 13.89 -19.93
C ALA A 80 16.21 13.50 -19.41
N GLY A 81 16.66 14.11 -18.31
CA GLY A 81 17.95 13.83 -17.67
C GLY A 81 18.06 12.44 -17.00
N ILE A 82 16.95 11.84 -16.59
CA ILE A 82 16.91 10.51 -15.95
C ILE A 82 15.90 9.58 -16.63
N GLY A 83 16.17 8.28 -16.72
CA GLY A 83 15.19 7.30 -17.22
C GLY A 83 14.03 7.04 -16.26
N CYS A 84 12.90 6.54 -16.78
CA CYS A 84 11.75 6.13 -15.94
C CYS A 84 12.10 5.04 -14.92
N VAL A 85 13.05 4.16 -15.23
CA VAL A 85 13.53 3.13 -14.30
C VAL A 85 14.32 3.75 -13.15
N GLU A 86 15.20 4.72 -13.46
CA GLU A 86 15.99 5.46 -12.46
C GLU A 86 15.06 6.23 -11.52
N CYS A 87 14.08 6.94 -12.06
CA CYS A 87 13.04 7.66 -11.31
C CYS A 87 12.29 6.76 -10.31
N LYS A 88 12.00 5.50 -10.67
CA LYS A 88 11.28 4.56 -9.81
C LYS A 88 12.12 3.99 -8.67
N GLN A 89 13.44 4.05 -8.76
CA GLN A 89 14.33 3.36 -7.82
C GLN A 89 14.15 3.83 -6.36
N PRO A 90 14.09 5.14 -6.07
CA PRO A 90 13.81 5.61 -4.70
C PRO A 90 12.49 5.11 -4.12
N VAL A 91 11.44 5.00 -4.95
CA VAL A 91 10.14 4.47 -4.52
C VAL A 91 10.23 2.98 -4.22
N ILE A 92 10.94 2.22 -5.05
CA ILE A 92 11.16 0.78 -4.83
C ILE A 92 11.86 0.55 -3.49
N ASP A 93 12.94 1.29 -3.24
CA ASP A 93 13.74 1.14 -2.04
C ASP A 93 12.94 1.51 -0.78
N ALA A 94 12.17 2.60 -0.84
CA ALA A 94 11.31 3.04 0.25
C ALA A 94 10.19 2.02 0.56
N VAL A 95 9.50 1.49 -0.46
CA VAL A 95 8.44 0.47 -0.27
C VAL A 95 9.03 -0.80 0.34
N ILE A 96 10.18 -1.27 -0.14
CA ILE A 96 10.84 -2.47 0.41
C ILE A 96 11.24 -2.23 1.87
N ALA A 97 11.81 -1.07 2.18
CA ALA A 97 12.21 -0.71 3.53
C ALA A 97 11.01 -0.65 4.49
N GLU A 98 9.88 -0.08 4.06
CA GLU A 98 8.65 -0.03 4.87
C GLU A 98 8.05 -1.42 5.12
N LEU A 99 8.02 -2.28 4.10
CA LEU A 99 7.40 -3.60 4.21
C LEU A 99 8.30 -4.64 4.91
N LYS A 100 9.61 -4.43 4.96
CA LYS A 100 10.57 -5.32 5.63
C LYS A 100 10.17 -5.69 7.07
N PRO A 101 9.91 -4.75 8.01
CA PRO A 101 9.53 -5.10 9.37
C PRO A 101 8.18 -5.82 9.46
N MET A 102 7.25 -5.58 8.52
CA MET A 102 5.97 -6.29 8.47
C MET A 102 6.17 -7.75 8.06
N ARG A 103 7.04 -8.01 7.10
CA ARG A 103 7.41 -9.37 6.67
C ARG A 103 8.14 -10.14 7.75
N GLU A 104 9.09 -9.50 8.42
CA GLU A 104 9.87 -10.12 9.50
C GLU A 104 8.93 -10.55 10.64
N ARG A 105 8.06 -9.66 11.13
CA ARG A 105 7.07 -10.00 12.16
C ARG A 105 6.07 -11.06 11.71
N ALA A 106 5.71 -11.07 10.42
CA ALA A 106 4.78 -12.06 9.90
C ALA A 106 5.36 -13.48 9.90
N LYS A 107 6.69 -13.64 9.93
CA LYS A 107 7.33 -14.95 9.93
C LYS A 107 6.96 -15.75 11.19
N ASP A 108 6.99 -15.11 12.36
CA ASP A 108 6.66 -15.76 13.63
C ASP A 108 5.24 -16.35 13.59
N TYR A 109 4.29 -15.65 13.00
CA TYR A 109 2.90 -16.10 12.83
C TYR A 109 2.69 -17.13 11.71
N LEU A 110 3.62 -17.22 10.75
CA LEU A 110 3.59 -18.25 9.72
C LEU A 110 4.17 -19.57 10.26
N ASP A 111 5.20 -19.46 11.10
CA ASP A 111 5.85 -20.61 11.75
C ASP A 111 4.98 -21.16 12.89
N ASP A 112 4.21 -20.31 13.57
CA ASP A 112 3.18 -20.70 14.55
C ASP A 112 1.79 -20.13 14.21
N PRO A 113 1.00 -20.86 13.40
CA PRO A 113 -0.38 -20.47 13.12
C PRO A 113 -1.31 -20.49 14.35
N SER A 114 -0.96 -21.20 15.42
CA SER A 114 -1.81 -21.30 16.62
C SER A 114 -1.87 -19.98 17.40
N ALA A 115 -0.77 -19.21 17.38
CA ALA A 115 -0.74 -17.85 17.92
C ALA A 115 -1.76 -16.92 17.24
N VAL A 116 -1.96 -17.04 15.92
CA VAL A 116 -2.99 -16.25 15.20
C VAL A 116 -4.39 -16.64 15.64
N GLN A 117 -4.64 -17.95 15.80
CA GLN A 117 -5.95 -18.45 16.25
C GLN A 117 -6.25 -17.98 17.68
N ALA A 118 -5.28 -18.05 18.59
CA ALA A 118 -5.42 -17.58 19.96
C ALA A 118 -5.79 -16.09 20.03
N ILE A 119 -5.13 -15.24 19.23
CA ILE A 119 -5.45 -13.80 19.14
C ILE A 119 -6.88 -13.57 18.65
N ILE A 120 -7.33 -14.36 17.66
CA ILE A 120 -8.71 -14.26 17.13
C ILE A 120 -9.72 -14.70 18.20
N ASP A 121 -9.44 -15.80 18.90
CA ASP A 121 -10.36 -16.36 19.90
C ASP A 121 -10.52 -15.42 21.10
N GLU A 122 -9.43 -14.86 21.61
CA GLU A 122 -9.43 -13.85 22.68
C GLU A 122 -10.23 -12.61 22.25
N GLY A 123 -9.98 -12.09 21.05
CA GLY A 123 -10.73 -10.95 20.51
C GLY A 123 -12.22 -11.26 20.33
N CYS A 124 -12.56 -12.48 19.92
CA CYS A 124 -13.96 -12.91 19.81
C CYS A 124 -14.65 -13.05 21.16
N GLU A 125 -13.96 -13.51 22.20
CA GLU A 125 -14.52 -13.58 23.55
C GLU A 125 -14.82 -12.18 24.09
N ALA A 126 -13.85 -11.26 24.02
CA ALA A 126 -14.04 -9.87 24.42
C ALA A 126 -15.18 -9.18 23.66
N ALA A 127 -15.27 -9.40 22.35
CA ALA A 127 -16.36 -8.86 21.54
C ALA A 127 -17.72 -9.46 21.89
N ARG A 128 -17.78 -10.74 22.26
CA ARG A 128 -19.02 -11.41 22.68
C ARG A 128 -19.56 -10.83 23.99
N ASP A 129 -18.70 -10.50 24.94
CA ASP A 129 -19.13 -9.90 26.20
C ASP A 129 -19.77 -8.53 25.98
N VAL A 130 -19.11 -7.66 25.20
CA VAL A 130 -19.68 -6.36 24.81
C VAL A 130 -21.00 -6.52 24.04
N ALA A 131 -21.08 -7.51 23.15
CA ALA A 131 -22.30 -7.78 22.40
C ALA A 131 -23.44 -8.31 23.29
N ARG A 132 -23.14 -9.12 24.32
CA ARG A 132 -24.11 -9.61 25.30
C ARG A 132 -24.70 -8.46 26.10
N ASP A 133 -23.85 -7.59 26.65
CA ASP A 133 -24.30 -6.41 27.41
C ASP A 133 -25.22 -5.52 26.57
N THR A 134 -24.81 -5.27 25.32
CA THR A 134 -25.61 -4.50 24.35
C THR A 134 -26.95 -5.18 24.06
N LEU A 135 -26.97 -6.50 23.87
CA LEU A 135 -28.19 -7.24 23.58
C LEU A 135 -29.14 -7.28 24.77
N ASP A 136 -28.62 -7.32 25.99
CA ASP A 136 -29.45 -7.32 27.20
C ASP A 136 -30.11 -5.96 27.42
N GLU A 137 -29.40 -4.85 27.14
CA GLU A 137 -30.01 -3.52 27.10
C GLU A 137 -31.12 -3.43 26.03
N VAL A 138 -30.84 -3.89 24.81
CA VAL A 138 -31.82 -3.91 23.71
C VAL A 138 -33.04 -4.74 24.11
N ARG A 139 -32.85 -5.95 24.66
CA ARG A 139 -33.96 -6.82 25.09
C ARG A 139 -34.79 -6.17 26.19
N LYS A 140 -34.16 -5.45 27.12
CA LYS A 140 -34.86 -4.71 28.18
C LYS A 140 -35.75 -3.60 27.62
N VAL A 141 -35.23 -2.79 26.71
CA VAL A 141 -35.98 -1.71 26.07
C VAL A 141 -37.11 -2.26 25.21
N MET A 142 -36.88 -3.38 24.51
CA MET A 142 -37.86 -4.03 23.65
C MET A 142 -38.92 -4.87 24.41
N GLY A 143 -38.82 -4.97 25.75
CA GLY A 143 -39.73 -5.78 26.56
C GLY A 143 -39.60 -7.29 26.34
N LEU A 144 -38.45 -7.74 25.81
CA LEU A 144 -38.15 -9.15 25.53
C LEU A 144 -37.43 -9.85 26.69
N SER A 145 -36.91 -9.09 27.66
CA SER A 145 -36.40 -9.62 28.92
C SER A 145 -37.56 -9.84 29.90
N ARG A 146 -37.79 -11.08 30.33
CA ARG A 146 -38.58 -11.37 31.53
C ARG A 146 -37.71 -11.23 32.77
#